data_AF-A0A2E5VNK1-F1
#
_entry.id   AF-A0A2E5VNK1-F1
#
_cell.length_a   1.000
_cell.length_b   1.000
_cell.length_c   1.000
_cell.angle_alpha   90.00
_cell.angle_beta   90.00
_cell.angle_gamma   90.00
#
_symmetry.space_group_name_H-M   'P 1'
#
loop_
_entity.id
_entity.type
_entity.pdbx_description
1 polymer ?
#
loop_
_entity_poly.entity_id
_entity_poly.type
_entity_poly.pdbx_seq_one_letter_code
_entity_poly.pdbx_strand_id
1 'polypeptide(L)'
;MSARNYGTVQVDALPELVAPGVFRLELMLAFPAERDPFAFDLENEPTVLVTFRRKNIIRATDPVQAGTTLQVHPLEHVVEGNDELSGRNEFYFEILTGEDSKIARGLRFRIFRDEQVVVDQTVWSDPGEPVRGTVNLVILAAPETEHTQADLSIDRN
;
A
#
# COMPACT_ATOMS: atom_id res chain seq x y z
N MET A 1 4.83 8.96 -53.11
CA MET A 1 5.12 9.29 -51.70
C MET A 1 4.42 8.25 -50.84
N SER A 2 5.18 7.36 -50.20
CA SER A 2 4.62 6.25 -49.41
C SER A 2 4.74 6.60 -47.93
N ALA A 3 3.61 6.77 -47.24
CA ALA A 3 3.58 6.97 -45.80
C ALA A 3 3.89 5.65 -45.09
N ARG A 4 4.91 5.64 -44.24
CA ARG A 4 5.20 4.50 -43.36
C ARG A 4 4.21 4.55 -42.19
N ASN A 5 3.37 3.52 -42.08
CA ASN A 5 2.60 3.25 -40.87
C ASN A 5 3.58 2.80 -39.78
N TYR A 6 3.76 3.64 -38.76
CA TYR A 6 4.39 3.22 -37.51
C TYR A 6 3.32 2.53 -36.68
N GLY A 7 3.32 1.20 -36.69
CA GLY A 7 2.47 0.41 -35.81
C GLY A 7 2.76 0.77 -34.36
N THR A 8 1.71 1.11 -33.61
CA THR A 8 1.76 1.17 -32.15
C THR A 8 2.18 -0.20 -31.63
N VAL A 9 3.40 -0.29 -31.13
CA VAL A 9 3.84 -1.45 -30.34
C VAL A 9 3.08 -1.38 -29.04
N GLN A 10 2.04 -2.20 -28.92
CA GLN A 10 1.39 -2.46 -27.65
C GLN A 10 2.38 -3.24 -26.81
N VAL A 11 3.05 -2.54 -25.90
CA VAL A 11 3.93 -3.17 -24.90
C VAL A 11 2.97 -3.81 -23.91
N ASP A 12 2.71 -5.10 -24.06
CA ASP A 12 1.99 -5.86 -23.04
C ASP A 12 2.79 -5.72 -21.73
N ALA A 13 2.15 -5.12 -20.72
CA ALA A 13 2.75 -5.02 -19.41
C ALA A 13 3.08 -6.44 -18.94
N LEU A 14 4.32 -6.64 -18.48
CA LEU A 14 4.71 -7.91 -17.87
C LEU A 14 3.72 -8.24 -16.74
N PRO A 15 3.29 -9.49 -16.59
CA PRO A 15 2.38 -9.87 -15.51
C PRO A 15 3.01 -9.51 -14.16
N GLU A 16 2.26 -8.81 -13.31
CA GLU A 16 2.70 -8.52 -11.94
C GLU A 16 2.85 -9.84 -11.16
N LEU A 17 4.04 -10.04 -10.58
CA LEU A 17 4.33 -11.19 -9.73
C LEU A 17 3.73 -10.93 -8.35
N VAL A 18 2.71 -11.71 -7.97
CA VAL A 18 2.08 -11.59 -6.65
C VAL A 18 3.04 -12.14 -5.59
N ALA A 19 3.32 -11.32 -4.57
CA ALA A 19 4.18 -11.71 -3.47
C ALA A 19 3.58 -12.89 -2.69
N PRO A 20 4.36 -13.94 -2.35
CA PRO A 20 3.87 -15.06 -1.57
C PRO A 20 3.66 -14.69 -0.10
N GLY A 21 2.77 -15.41 0.58
CA GLY A 21 2.40 -15.19 1.98
C GLY A 21 1.08 -14.44 2.14
N VAL A 22 0.61 -14.34 3.39
CA VAL A 22 -0.63 -13.62 3.72
C VAL A 22 -0.28 -12.25 4.27
N PHE A 23 -0.71 -11.21 3.58
CA PHE A 23 -0.49 -9.84 4.01
C PHE A 23 -1.69 -9.29 4.80
N ARG A 24 -1.40 -8.38 5.72
CA ARG A 24 -2.41 -7.66 6.49
C ARG A 24 -1.99 -6.22 6.71
N LEU A 25 -2.90 -5.29 6.48
CA LEU A 25 -2.74 -3.89 6.85
C LEU A 25 -3.42 -3.64 8.19
N GLU A 26 -2.77 -2.90 9.08
CA GLU A 26 -3.38 -2.25 10.22
C GLU A 26 -3.10 -0.74 10.20
N LEU A 27 -4.14 0.02 10.49
CA LEU A 27 -4.11 1.47 10.61
C LEU A 27 -4.67 1.87 11.96
N MET A 28 -3.85 2.39 12.86
CA MET A 28 -4.28 2.86 14.18
C MET A 28 -4.21 4.38 14.24
N LEU A 29 -5.35 5.00 14.54
CA LEU A 29 -5.47 6.45 14.67
C LEU A 29 -5.21 6.86 16.13
N ALA A 30 -4.33 7.81 16.38
CA ALA A 30 -4.13 8.37 17.73
C ALA A 30 -5.15 9.47 18.09
N PHE A 31 -6.09 9.75 17.19
CA PHE A 31 -7.04 10.86 17.24
C PHE A 31 -8.35 10.45 16.57
N PRO A 32 -9.47 11.14 16.84
CA PRO A 32 -10.71 10.88 16.12
C PRO A 32 -10.59 11.39 14.68
N ALA A 33 -10.89 10.55 13.69
CA ALA A 33 -11.10 11.00 12.33
C ALA A 33 -12.53 11.49 12.17
N GLU A 34 -12.70 12.74 11.82
CA GLU A 34 -14.00 13.40 11.74
C GLU A 34 -13.97 14.52 10.72
N ARG A 35 -15.15 14.92 10.26
CA ARG A 35 -15.31 16.00 9.27
C ARG A 35 -15.22 17.35 9.96
N ASP A 36 -14.74 18.35 9.22
CA ASP A 36 -14.89 19.74 9.60
C ASP A 36 -16.38 20.14 9.42
N PRO A 37 -17.10 20.52 10.49
CA PRO A 37 -18.50 20.91 10.40
C PRO A 37 -18.72 22.21 9.61
N PHE A 38 -17.66 22.97 9.30
CA PHE A 38 -17.71 24.20 8.52
C PHE A 38 -17.34 24.04 7.04
N ALA A 39 -16.88 22.86 6.62
CA ALA A 39 -16.56 22.60 5.23
C ALA A 39 -17.83 22.40 4.38
N PHE A 40 -17.88 23.10 3.24
CA PHE A 40 -19.14 23.36 2.52
C PHE A 40 -19.67 22.18 1.68
N ASP A 41 -18.99 21.03 1.63
CA ASP A 41 -19.43 19.87 0.81
C ASP A 41 -18.79 18.53 1.27
N LEU A 42 -19.11 18.07 2.49
CA LEU A 42 -18.50 16.84 3.05
C LEU A 42 -19.45 15.66 3.22
N GLU A 43 -20.72 15.72 2.84
CA GLU A 43 -21.70 14.67 3.18
C GLU A 43 -21.24 13.27 2.72
N ASN A 44 -20.50 13.20 1.61
CA ASN A 44 -19.98 11.95 1.05
C ASN A 44 -18.45 11.80 1.12
N GLU A 45 -17.71 12.79 1.63
CA GLU A 45 -16.26 12.69 1.74
C GLU A 45 -15.85 11.70 2.84
N PRO A 46 -14.84 10.84 2.59
CA PRO A 46 -14.37 9.91 3.58
C PRO A 46 -13.60 10.61 4.70
N THR A 47 -13.91 10.28 5.95
CA THR A 47 -13.11 10.65 7.14
C THR A 47 -11.78 9.88 7.17
N VAL A 48 -11.79 8.66 6.63
CA VAL A 48 -10.60 7.83 6.42
C VAL A 48 -10.62 7.24 5.02
N LEU A 49 -9.56 7.51 4.27
CA LEU A 49 -9.31 6.92 2.97
C LEU A 49 -7.93 6.26 2.97
N VAL A 50 -7.87 4.99 2.53
CA VAL A 50 -6.62 4.33 2.15
C VAL A 50 -6.80 3.71 0.78
N THR A 51 -5.91 4.06 -0.13
CA THR A 51 -5.88 3.57 -1.50
C THR A 51 -4.62 2.74 -1.72
N PHE A 52 -4.80 1.57 -2.31
CA PHE A 52 -3.72 0.69 -2.74
C PHE A 52 -4.01 0.21 -4.15
N ARG A 53 -3.03 0.29 -5.06
CA ARG A 53 -3.21 -0.10 -6.48
C ARG A 53 -4.44 0.55 -7.12
N ARG A 54 -4.68 1.84 -6.82
CA ARG A 54 -5.84 2.64 -7.27
C ARG A 54 -7.22 2.12 -6.81
N LYS A 55 -7.27 1.19 -5.85
CA LYS A 55 -8.49 0.72 -5.21
C LYS A 55 -8.58 1.27 -3.79
N ASN A 56 -9.77 1.68 -3.37
CA ASN A 56 -10.02 2.07 -1.98
C ASN A 56 -10.11 0.81 -1.13
N ILE A 57 -9.07 0.54 -0.34
CA ILE A 57 -9.02 -0.63 0.55
C ILE A 57 -9.57 -0.32 1.94
N ILE A 58 -9.58 0.96 2.34
CA ILE A 58 -10.31 1.47 3.49
C ILE A 58 -11.03 2.74 3.04
N ARG A 59 -12.34 2.81 3.32
CA ARG A 59 -13.16 4.00 3.12
C ARG A 59 -14.20 4.09 4.24
N ALA A 60 -13.97 4.98 5.19
CA ALA A 60 -14.96 5.31 6.22
C ALA A 60 -15.51 6.71 5.95
N THR A 61 -16.83 6.88 6.01
CA THR A 61 -17.51 8.19 5.93
C THR A 61 -17.98 8.67 7.30
N ASP A 62 -18.24 7.74 8.22
CA ASP A 62 -18.59 8.05 9.59
C ASP A 62 -17.34 8.38 10.42
N PRO A 63 -17.49 9.10 11.55
CA PRO A 63 -16.36 9.36 12.43
C PRO A 63 -15.71 8.07 12.97
N VAL A 64 -14.38 8.01 12.95
CA VAL A 64 -13.60 6.90 13.53
C VAL A 64 -12.97 7.36 14.83
N GLN A 65 -13.20 6.64 15.92
CA GLN A 65 -12.70 7.04 17.24
C GLN A 65 -11.19 6.83 17.38
N ALA A 66 -10.54 7.68 18.17
CA ALA A 66 -9.14 7.50 18.55
C ALA A 66 -8.90 6.12 19.19
N GLY A 67 -7.73 5.54 18.92
CA GLY A 67 -7.36 4.19 19.35
C GLY A 67 -7.97 3.06 18.51
N THR A 68 -8.90 3.37 17.60
CA THR A 68 -9.46 2.38 16.67
C THR A 68 -8.38 1.88 15.72
N THR A 69 -8.29 0.56 15.57
CA THR A 69 -7.46 -0.08 14.55
C THR A 69 -8.33 -0.54 13.40
N LEU A 70 -8.18 0.09 12.25
CA LEU A 70 -8.78 -0.35 11.00
C LEU A 70 -7.87 -1.40 10.35
N GLN A 71 -8.45 -2.44 9.75
CA GLN A 71 -7.69 -3.56 9.23
C GLN A 71 -8.17 -4.00 7.85
N VAL A 72 -7.22 -4.46 7.02
CA VAL A 72 -7.48 -5.17 5.76
C VAL A 72 -6.76 -6.50 5.83
N HIS A 73 -7.53 -7.60 5.77
CA HIS A 73 -7.00 -8.96 5.80
C HIS A 73 -7.91 -9.92 5.02
N PRO A 74 -7.37 -10.67 4.03
CA PRO A 74 -6.04 -10.52 3.47
C PRO A 74 -5.88 -9.19 2.71
N LEU A 75 -4.67 -8.65 2.67
CA LEU A 75 -4.29 -7.56 1.78
C LEU A 75 -3.86 -8.16 0.44
N GLU A 76 -4.78 -8.15 -0.53
CA GLU A 76 -4.57 -8.75 -1.85
C GLU A 76 -3.71 -7.87 -2.77
N HIS A 77 -3.12 -8.47 -3.81
CA HIS A 77 -2.35 -7.79 -4.86
C HIS A 77 -1.06 -7.08 -4.39
N VAL A 78 -0.48 -7.52 -3.28
CA VAL A 78 0.91 -7.18 -2.96
C VAL A 78 1.80 -7.87 -3.98
N VAL A 79 2.69 -7.11 -4.62
CA VAL A 79 3.62 -7.65 -5.64
C VAL A 79 5.01 -7.80 -5.08
N GLU A 80 5.78 -8.69 -5.68
CA GLU A 80 7.23 -8.76 -5.53
C GLU A 80 7.93 -8.43 -6.85
N GLY A 81 9.22 -8.13 -6.77
CA GLY A 81 10.02 -7.84 -7.95
C GLY A 81 11.51 -8.14 -7.75
N ASN A 82 12.25 -8.11 -8.85
CA ASN A 82 13.69 -8.40 -8.85
C ASN A 82 14.52 -7.18 -8.40
N ASP A 83 13.89 -6.02 -8.29
CA ASP A 83 14.50 -4.76 -7.83
C ASP A 83 13.49 -3.91 -7.03
N GLU A 84 13.96 -2.79 -6.48
CA GLU A 84 13.14 -1.89 -5.66
C GLU A 84 11.98 -1.22 -6.43
N LEU A 85 12.04 -1.16 -7.76
CA LEU A 85 11.02 -0.50 -8.56
C LEU A 85 9.88 -1.48 -8.87
N SER A 86 10.24 -2.68 -9.34
CA SER A 86 9.30 -3.76 -9.65
C SER A 86 8.65 -4.36 -8.40
N GLY A 87 9.36 -4.37 -7.27
CA GLY A 87 8.85 -4.85 -5.98
C GLY A 87 8.11 -3.81 -5.14
N ARG A 88 7.88 -2.59 -5.67
CA ARG A 88 7.27 -1.49 -4.91
C ARG A 88 5.75 -1.63 -4.81
N ASN A 89 5.25 -1.49 -3.59
CA ASN A 89 3.84 -1.43 -3.23
C ASN A 89 3.58 -0.11 -2.51
N GLU A 90 2.83 0.77 -3.16
CA GLU A 90 2.57 2.13 -2.71
C GLU A 90 1.14 2.28 -2.17
N PHE A 91 1.03 2.77 -0.93
CA PHE A 91 -0.23 3.04 -0.24
C PHE A 91 -0.40 4.54 -0.07
N TYR A 92 -1.45 5.11 -0.63
CA TYR A 92 -1.87 6.47 -0.31
C TYR A 92 -2.89 6.44 0.83
N PHE A 93 -2.82 7.41 1.73
CA PHE A 93 -3.84 7.59 2.75
C PHE A 93 -4.13 9.06 2.99
N GLU A 94 -5.35 9.32 3.44
CA GLU A 94 -5.83 10.63 3.86
C GLU A 94 -6.86 10.46 4.96
N ILE A 95 -6.61 11.11 6.11
CA ILE A 95 -7.43 11.04 7.29
C ILE A 95 -7.75 12.47 7.71
N LEU A 96 -9.05 12.81 7.68
CA LEU A 96 -9.51 14.11 8.08
C LEU A 96 -9.35 14.29 9.59
N THR A 97 -8.87 15.46 9.97
CA THR A 97 -8.79 15.92 11.35
C THR A 97 -9.87 16.97 11.54
N GLY A 98 -10.75 16.81 12.52
CA GLY A 98 -11.81 17.79 12.81
C GLY A 98 -11.30 19.20 13.14
N GLU A 99 -12.26 20.11 13.30
CA GLU A 99 -12.11 21.58 13.36
C GLU A 99 -11.06 22.13 14.34
N ASP A 100 -10.71 21.40 15.41
CA ASP A 100 -9.92 21.96 16.51
C ASP A 100 -8.57 21.25 16.70
N SER A 101 -8.00 20.74 15.60
CA SER A 101 -6.71 20.07 15.60
C SER A 101 -5.53 21.06 15.72
N LYS A 102 -5.43 21.81 16.83
CA LYS A 102 -4.28 22.72 17.09
C LYS A 102 -2.96 22.00 17.37
N ILE A 103 -2.95 20.67 17.30
CA ILE A 103 -1.81 19.81 17.56
C ILE A 103 -1.61 18.85 16.39
N ALA A 104 -0.34 18.52 16.12
CA ALA A 104 0.01 17.48 15.16
C ALA A 104 -0.69 16.15 15.52
N ARG A 105 -1.20 15.45 14.50
CA ARG A 105 -1.93 14.18 14.68
C ARG A 105 -1.13 13.03 14.12
N GLY A 106 -1.08 11.94 14.89
CA GLY A 106 -0.31 10.75 14.57
C GLY A 106 -1.19 9.60 14.09
N LEU A 107 -0.71 8.91 13.07
CA LEU A 107 -1.29 7.69 12.51
C LEU A 107 -0.21 6.61 12.49
N ARG A 108 -0.49 5.44 13.06
CA ARG A 108 0.41 4.29 12.96
C ARG A 108 -0.06 3.35 11.86
N PHE A 109 0.82 3.08 10.91
CA PHE A 109 0.61 2.24 9.75
C PHE A 109 1.48 0.99 9.87
N ARG A 110 0.86 -0.18 9.94
CA ARG A 110 1.59 -1.46 10.01
C ARG A 110 1.18 -2.39 8.90
N ILE A 111 2.15 -3.04 8.28
CA ILE A 111 1.92 -4.16 7.36
C ILE A 111 2.56 -5.39 7.95
N PHE A 112 1.81 -6.49 7.93
CA PHE A 112 2.27 -7.81 8.32
C PHE A 112 2.37 -8.72 7.09
N ARG A 113 3.34 -9.64 7.12
CA ARG A 113 3.44 -10.81 6.23
C ARG A 113 3.58 -12.04 7.12
N ASP A 114 2.62 -12.96 7.06
CA ASP A 114 2.63 -14.20 7.86
C ASP A 114 2.91 -13.94 9.36
N GLU A 115 2.16 -12.99 9.95
CA GLU A 115 2.30 -12.49 11.33
C GLU A 115 3.55 -11.66 11.65
N GLN A 116 4.52 -11.57 10.75
CA GLN A 116 5.70 -10.72 10.95
C GLN A 116 5.43 -9.30 10.48
N VAL A 117 5.77 -8.31 11.30
CA VAL A 117 5.69 -6.89 10.93
C VAL A 117 6.78 -6.58 9.91
N VAL A 118 6.38 -6.26 8.68
CA VAL A 118 7.28 -5.85 7.57
C VAL A 118 7.31 -4.35 7.36
N VAL A 119 6.28 -3.63 7.83
CA VAL A 119 6.26 -2.16 7.91
C VAL A 119 5.67 -1.76 9.25
N ASP A 120 6.30 -0.78 9.91
CA ASP A 120 5.76 -0.09 11.08
C ASP A 120 6.21 1.36 11.03
N GLN A 121 5.30 2.24 10.63
CA GLN A 121 5.58 3.67 10.45
C GLN A 121 4.54 4.49 11.20
N THR A 122 4.99 5.58 11.82
CA THR A 122 4.09 6.61 12.34
C THR A 122 4.21 7.85 11.48
N VAL A 123 3.10 8.28 10.89
CA VAL A 123 3.02 9.50 10.09
C VAL A 123 2.32 10.58 10.91
N TRP A 124 2.85 11.78 10.83
CA TRP A 124 2.36 12.95 11.54
C TRP A 124 1.86 13.99 10.54
N SER A 125 0.73 14.64 10.85
CA SER A 125 0.34 15.87 10.17
C SER A 125 0.96 17.09 10.82
N ASP A 126 0.98 18.18 10.06
CA ASP A 126 1.07 19.51 10.65
C ASP A 126 -0.22 19.85 11.45
N PRO A 127 -0.14 20.77 12.42
CA PRO A 127 -1.32 21.23 13.15
C PRO A 127 -2.40 21.78 12.20
N GLY A 128 -3.63 21.31 12.37
CA GLY A 128 -4.79 21.73 11.60
C GLY A 128 -4.91 21.06 10.23
N GLU A 129 -3.91 20.30 9.79
CA GLU A 129 -3.96 19.59 8.51
C GLU A 129 -4.44 18.14 8.66
N PRO A 130 -5.14 17.61 7.65
CA PRO A 130 -5.37 16.18 7.51
C PRO A 130 -4.06 15.39 7.58
N VAL A 131 -4.13 14.18 8.13
CA VAL A 131 -3.01 13.24 8.08
C VAL A 131 -3.03 12.55 6.73
N ARG A 132 -2.15 12.97 5.83
CA ARG A 132 -2.05 12.45 4.45
C ARG A 132 -0.62 12.06 4.10
N GLY A 133 -0.49 11.10 3.21
CA GLY A 133 0.83 10.74 2.69
C GLY A 133 0.84 9.39 2.01
N THR A 134 2.06 8.88 1.88
CA THR A 134 2.34 7.63 1.18
C THR A 134 3.23 6.74 2.03
N VAL A 135 2.84 5.48 2.21
CA VAL A 135 3.70 4.43 2.77
C VAL A 135 4.11 3.48 1.66
N ASN A 136 5.39 3.11 1.64
CA ASN A 136 5.94 2.16 0.67
C ASN A 136 6.34 0.87 1.35
N LEU A 137 6.02 -0.26 0.71
CA LEU A 137 6.54 -1.58 1.01
C LEU A 137 7.30 -2.09 -0.21
N VAL A 138 8.53 -2.53 -0.03
CA VAL A 138 9.30 -3.19 -1.09
C VAL A 138 9.39 -4.68 -0.75
N ILE A 139 8.92 -5.54 -1.66
CA ILE A 139 9.12 -6.99 -1.58
C ILE A 139 10.02 -7.40 -2.72
N LEU A 140 11.20 -7.94 -2.38
CA LEU A 140 12.10 -8.50 -3.37
C LEU A 140 11.82 -10.01 -3.51
N ALA A 141 11.77 -10.49 -4.75
CA ALA A 141 11.73 -11.90 -5.04
C ALA A 141 12.98 -12.58 -4.46
N ALA A 142 12.83 -13.80 -3.96
CA ALA A 142 13.98 -14.58 -3.55
C ALA A 142 14.87 -14.80 -4.79
N PRO A 143 16.20 -14.70 -4.67
CA PRO A 143 17.08 -15.06 -5.77
C PRO A 143 16.77 -16.49 -6.18
N GLU A 144 16.54 -16.72 -7.48
CA GLU A 144 16.42 -18.07 -8.01
C GLU A 144 17.72 -18.81 -7.66
N THR A 145 17.63 -19.75 -6.71
CA THR A 145 18.74 -20.64 -6.43
C THR A 145 18.87 -21.52 -7.66
N GLU A 146 19.88 -21.29 -8.49
CA GLU A 146 20.21 -22.22 -9.58
C GLU A 146 20.31 -23.62 -8.98
N HIS A 147 19.37 -24.50 -9.35
CA HIS A 147 19.52 -25.91 -9.12
C HIS A 147 20.72 -26.36 -9.95
N THR A 148 21.88 -26.45 -9.33
CA THR A 148 23.04 -27.13 -9.91
C THR A 148 22.57 -28.52 -10.33
N GLN A 149 22.38 -28.68 -11.64
CA GLN A 149 22.08 -29.95 -12.26
C GLN A 149 23.19 -30.90 -11.84
N ALA A 150 22.88 -31.84 -10.94
CA ALA A 150 23.81 -32.86 -10.51
C ALA A 150 24.28 -33.57 -11.79
N ASP A 151 25.57 -33.39 -12.08
CA ASP A 151 26.28 -34.03 -13.17
C ASP A 151 26.16 -35.53 -12.95
N LEU A 152 25.17 -36.15 -13.58
CA LEU A 152 25.09 -37.60 -13.70
C LEU A 152 26.16 -38.00 -14.71
N SER A 153 27.42 -37.95 -14.28
CA SER A 153 28.50 -38.72 -14.89
C SER A 153 28.18 -40.20 -14.66
N ILE A 154 27.38 -40.75 -15.58
CA ILE A 154 27.24 -42.19 -15.74
C ILE A 154 28.60 -42.69 -16.22
N ASP A 155 29.46 -43.11 -15.30
CA ASP A 155 30.62 -43.93 -15.64
C ASP A 155 30.11 -45.28 -16.13
N ARG A 156 30.07 -45.43 -17.46
CA ARG A 156 30.09 -46.72 -18.15
C ARG A 156 31.54 -47.08 -18.45
N ASN A 157 32.16 -47.92 -17.61
CA ASN A 157 32.72 -49.22 -17.97
C ASN A 157 33.48 -49.85 -16.79
#